data_AF-A0A945NDX1-F1
#
_entry.id   AF-A0A945NDX1-F1
#
_cell.length_a   1.000
_cell.length_b   1.000
_cell.length_c   1.000
_cell.angle_alpha   90.00
_cell.angle_beta   90.00
_cell.angle_gamma   90.00
#
_symmetry.space_group_name_H-M   'P 1'
#
loop_
_entity.id
_entity.type
_entity.pdbx_description
1 polymer ?
#
loop_
_entity_poly.entity_id
_entity_poly.type
_entity_poly.pdbx_seq_one_letter_code
_entity_poly.pdbx_strand_id
1 'polypeptide(L)'
;MNDKQNHLLELVMFDISYVISNCDYEYSSDEKKYLNVILDRYNDEDKELLKLRTQFLDSILEKGINEVKKFVVNLSKSLKNKIDDDMKIAYLELFKEVIMLDESVHENERILYRLLCKQWEQNSSI
;
A
#
# COMPACT_ATOMS: atom_id res chain seq x y z
N MET A 1 9.24 -20.34 7.33
CA MET A 1 9.38 -19.13 6.48
C MET A 1 10.47 -18.28 7.09
N ASN A 2 11.43 -17.82 6.29
CA ASN A 2 12.65 -17.15 6.76
C ASN A 2 12.29 -15.70 7.19
N ASP A 3 12.72 -15.23 8.36
CA ASP A 3 12.33 -13.91 8.91
C ASP A 3 12.54 -12.75 7.91
N LYS A 4 13.56 -12.87 7.07
CA LYS A 4 13.86 -11.94 5.98
C LYS A 4 12.78 -11.86 4.89
N GLN A 5 12.12 -12.97 4.57
CA GLN A 5 11.00 -13.00 3.61
C GLN A 5 9.76 -12.35 4.20
N ASN A 6 9.47 -12.58 5.48
CA ASN A 6 8.33 -11.98 6.16
C ASN A 6 8.50 -10.46 6.25
N HIS A 7 9.70 -10.00 6.61
CA HIS A 7 10.01 -8.57 6.66
C HIS A 7 9.89 -7.88 5.29
N LEU A 8 10.34 -8.54 4.21
CA LEU A 8 10.16 -8.01 2.86
C LEU A 8 8.67 -7.91 2.48
N LEU A 9 7.87 -8.89 2.89
CA LEU A 9 6.43 -8.89 2.63
C LEU A 9 5.74 -7.75 3.37
N GLU A 10 6.05 -7.56 4.65
CA GLU A 10 5.56 -6.45 5.47
C GLU A 10 5.89 -5.08 4.84
N LEU A 11 7.13 -4.91 4.36
CA LEU A 11 7.53 -3.66 3.70
C LEU A 11 6.78 -3.40 2.39
N VAL A 12 6.58 -4.43 1.56
CA VAL A 12 5.82 -4.26 0.31
C VAL A 12 4.35 -3.99 0.60
N MET A 13 3.79 -4.63 1.64
CA MET A 13 2.43 -4.36 2.09
C MET A 13 2.27 -2.92 2.57
N PHE A 14 3.22 -2.43 3.38
CA PHE A 14 3.27 -1.04 3.80
C PHE A 14 3.32 -0.07 2.61
N ASP A 15 4.20 -0.33 1.63
CA ASP A 15 4.32 0.53 0.45
C ASP A 15 3.00 0.64 -0.32
N ILE A 16 2.32 -0.48 -0.55
CA ILE A 16 1.05 -0.51 -1.29
C ILE A 16 -0.03 0.19 -0.49
N SER A 17 -0.16 -0.08 0.81
CA SER A 17 -1.14 0.58 1.69
C SER A 17 -0.95 2.10 1.71
N TYR A 18 0.28 2.57 1.91
CA TYR A 18 0.60 3.98 1.97
C TYR A 18 0.29 4.70 0.66
N VAL A 19 0.70 4.10 -0.46
CA VAL A 19 0.48 4.69 -1.78
C VAL A 19 -0.99 4.71 -2.14
N ILE A 20 -1.76 3.68 -1.78
CA ILE A 20 -3.19 3.64 -2.05
C ILE A 20 -3.92 4.75 -1.29
N SER A 21 -3.66 4.92 0.01
CA SER A 21 -4.36 5.94 0.79
C SER A 21 -4.03 7.35 0.30
N ASN A 22 -2.76 7.62 -0.06
CA ASN A 22 -2.33 8.97 -0.43
C ASN A 22 -2.44 9.27 -1.94
N CYS A 23 -3.09 8.42 -2.76
CA CYS A 23 -3.14 8.61 -4.22
C CYS A 23 -4.32 9.47 -4.71
N ASP A 24 -5.19 9.91 -3.82
CA ASP A 24 -6.27 10.86 -4.11
C ASP A 24 -5.73 12.29 -4.35
N TYR A 25 -4.51 12.57 -3.91
CA TYR A 25 -3.84 13.89 -3.91
C TYR A 25 -4.57 14.94 -3.07
N GLU A 26 -5.54 14.53 -2.27
CA GLU A 26 -6.22 15.36 -1.30
C GLU A 26 -5.56 15.11 0.05
N TYR A 27 -4.35 15.64 0.25
CA TYR A 27 -3.58 15.48 1.50
C TYR A 27 -4.44 15.83 2.72
N SER A 28 -5.10 14.82 3.30
CA SER A 28 -5.93 14.99 4.47
C SER A 28 -5.02 14.96 5.69
N SER A 29 -5.30 15.80 6.67
CA SER A 29 -4.59 15.79 7.95
C SER A 29 -4.78 14.47 8.73
N ASP A 30 -5.69 13.60 8.30
CA ASP A 30 -6.04 12.36 8.97
C ASP A 30 -5.17 11.16 8.53
N GLU A 31 -4.68 11.12 7.29
CA GLU A 31 -3.77 10.07 6.83
C GLU A 31 -2.42 10.06 7.57
N LYS A 32 -1.90 11.24 7.91
CA LYS A 32 -0.70 11.38 8.76
C LYS A 32 -0.89 10.81 10.16
N LYS A 33 -2.13 10.79 10.68
CA LYS A 33 -2.41 10.18 11.99
C LYS A 33 -2.27 8.67 11.91
N TYR A 34 -2.72 8.04 10.83
CA TYR A 34 -2.61 6.59 10.65
C TYR A 34 -1.15 6.15 10.55
N LEU A 35 -0.33 6.89 9.78
CA LEU A 35 1.11 6.66 9.72
C LEU A 35 1.77 6.80 11.09
N ASN A 36 1.44 7.85 11.86
CA ASN A 36 2.00 8.03 13.20
C ASN A 36 1.63 6.88 14.16
N VAL A 37 0.40 6.37 14.08
CA VAL A 37 -0.04 5.19 14.88
C VAL A 37 0.73 3.94 14.50
N ILE A 38 1.03 3.74 13.21
CA ILE A 38 1.86 2.61 12.76
C ILE A 38 3.30 2.80 13.26
N LEU A 39 3.88 3.99 13.05
CA LEU A 39 5.25 4.32 13.46
C LEU A 39 5.47 4.11 14.96
N ASP A 40 4.47 4.42 15.80
CA ASP A 40 4.59 4.28 17.26
C ASP A 40 4.72 2.83 17.75
N ARG A 41 4.46 1.83 16.90
CA ARG A 41 4.66 0.41 17.22
C ARG A 41 6.08 -0.09 16.98
N TYR A 42 6.92 0.71 16.33
CA TYR A 42 8.28 0.36 15.95
C TYR A 42 9.33 1.00 16.86
N ASN A 43 10.52 0.43 16.93
CA ASN A 43 11.67 1.05 17.61
C ASN A 43 12.21 2.24 16.80
N ASP A 44 13.09 3.04 17.39
CA ASP A 44 13.56 4.28 16.76
C ASP A 44 14.30 4.07 15.44
N GLU A 45 15.06 2.97 15.30
CA GLU A 45 15.77 2.62 14.05
C GLU A 45 14.77 2.27 12.94
N ASP A 46 13.79 1.43 13.24
CA ASP A 46 12.71 1.05 12.33
C ASP A 46 11.84 2.26 11.94
N LYS A 47 11.58 3.19 12.88
CA LYS A 47 10.88 4.45 12.61
C LYS A 47 11.66 5.31 11.61
N GLU A 48 12.98 5.42 11.74
CA GLU A 48 13.81 6.18 10.81
C GLU A 48 13.80 5.56 9.40
N LEU A 49 13.89 4.23 9.33
CA LEU A 49 13.80 3.50 8.08
C LEU A 49 12.42 3.66 7.40
N LEU A 50 11.33 3.59 8.18
CA LEU A 50 9.99 3.84 7.68
C LEU A 50 9.80 5.29 7.22
N LYS A 51 10.39 6.28 7.91
CA LYS A 51 10.38 7.68 7.46
C LYS A 51 11.08 7.85 6.10
N LEU A 52 12.28 7.29 5.94
CA LEU A 52 12.98 7.30 4.65
C LEU A 52 12.16 6.60 3.57
N ARG A 53 11.47 5.51 3.92
CA ARG A 53 10.57 4.81 3.01
C ARG A 53 9.40 5.70 2.58
N THR A 54 8.73 6.37 3.52
CA THR A 54 7.63 7.29 3.20
C THR A 54 8.07 8.45 2.33
N GLN A 55 9.24 9.05 2.57
CA GLN A 55 9.80 10.10 1.70
C GLN A 55 10.02 9.61 0.26
N PHE A 56 10.50 8.37 0.10
CA PHE A 56 10.61 7.75 -1.21
C PHE A 56 9.23 7.58 -1.87
N LEU A 57 8.23 7.10 -1.12
CA LEU A 57 6.87 6.90 -1.64
C LEU A 57 6.20 8.24 -2.01
N ASP A 58 6.40 9.28 -1.21
CA ASP A 58 5.96 10.65 -1.52
C ASP A 58 6.54 11.11 -2.87
N SER A 59 7.82 10.84 -3.13
CA SER A 59 8.45 11.16 -4.44
C SER A 59 7.85 10.38 -5.62
N ILE A 60 7.20 9.24 -5.38
CA ILE A 60 6.45 8.49 -6.41
C ILE A 60 5.06 9.11 -6.59
N LEU A 61 4.39 9.47 -5.51
CA LEU A 61 3.09 10.14 -5.53
C LEU A 61 3.17 11.48 -6.28
N GLU A 62 4.19 12.31 -6.01
CA GLU A 62 4.42 13.60 -6.70
C GLU A 62 4.54 13.49 -8.23
N LYS A 63 4.89 12.31 -8.76
CA LYS A 63 4.99 12.06 -10.21
C LYS A 63 3.65 11.77 -10.87
N GLY A 64 2.58 11.66 -10.08
CA GLY A 64 1.21 11.47 -10.52
C GLY A 64 0.82 10.02 -10.80
N ILE A 65 -0.48 9.82 -11.05
CA ILE A 65 -1.14 8.51 -11.00
C ILE A 65 -0.56 7.47 -11.96
N ASN A 66 0.01 7.91 -13.09
CA ASN A 66 0.62 7.00 -14.06
C ASN A 66 1.88 6.34 -13.50
N GLU A 67 2.68 7.07 -12.74
CA GLU A 67 3.89 6.53 -12.14
C GLU A 67 3.55 5.64 -10.95
N VAL A 68 2.57 6.07 -10.14
CA VAL A 68 2.00 5.27 -9.05
C VAL A 68 1.51 3.91 -9.54
N LYS A 69 0.75 3.86 -10.64
CA LYS A 69 0.29 2.60 -11.25
C LYS A 69 1.43 1.68 -11.63
N LYS A 70 2.49 2.20 -12.25
CA LYS A 70 3.67 1.40 -12.63
C LYS A 70 4.37 0.84 -11.40
N PHE A 71 4.54 1.68 -10.37
CA PHE A 71 5.16 1.28 -9.11
C PHE A 71 4.39 0.12 -8.45
N VAL A 72 3.07 0.27 -8.27
CA VAL A 72 2.20 -0.76 -7.69
C VAL A 72 2.21 -2.06 -8.51
N VAL A 73 2.18 -1.97 -9.84
CA VAL A 73 2.27 -3.16 -10.71
C VAL A 73 3.61 -3.89 -10.56
N ASN A 74 4.71 -3.16 -10.43
CA ASN A 74 6.02 -3.78 -10.25
C ASN A 74 6.10 -4.50 -8.89
N LEU A 75 5.60 -3.86 -7.82
CA LEU A 75 5.52 -4.48 -6.50
C LEU A 75 4.62 -5.72 -6.52
N SER A 76 3.43 -5.63 -7.10
CA SER A 76 2.46 -6.73 -7.11
C SER A 76 2.97 -7.94 -7.91
N LYS A 77 3.65 -7.72 -9.04
CA LYS A 77 4.33 -8.78 -9.81
C LYS A 77 5.44 -9.45 -9.01
N SER A 78 6.20 -8.68 -8.24
CA SER A 78 7.28 -9.22 -7.40
C SER A 78 6.77 -10.15 -6.29
N LEU A 79 5.50 -9.99 -5.89
CA LEU A 79 4.82 -10.78 -4.86
C LEU A 79 3.98 -11.93 -5.42
N LYS A 80 3.47 -11.84 -6.65
CA LYS A 80 2.43 -12.74 -7.19
C LYS A 80 2.68 -14.24 -6.97
N ASN A 81 3.93 -14.69 -7.10
CA ASN A 81 4.33 -16.10 -6.94
C ASN A 81 4.98 -16.40 -5.58
N LYS A 82 5.06 -15.41 -4.68
CA LYS A 82 5.65 -15.51 -3.35
C LYS A 82 4.61 -15.64 -2.24
N ILE A 83 3.34 -15.35 -2.54
CA ILE A 83 2.20 -15.48 -1.64
C ILE A 83 1.14 -16.36 -2.30
N ASP A 84 0.43 -17.14 -1.49
CA ASP A 84 -0.70 -17.96 -1.93
C ASP A 84 -1.96 -17.11 -2.16
N ASP A 85 -3.02 -17.76 -2.63
CA ASP A 85 -4.28 -17.07 -2.95
C ASP A 85 -5.02 -16.58 -1.70
N ASP A 86 -4.93 -17.30 -0.58
CA ASP A 86 -5.53 -16.88 0.69
C ASP A 86 -4.89 -15.58 1.20
N MET A 87 -3.55 -15.46 1.12
CA MET A 87 -2.83 -14.24 1.45
C MET A 87 -3.18 -13.10 0.49
N LYS A 88 -3.31 -13.36 -0.82
CA LYS A 88 -3.74 -12.33 -1.79
C LYS A 88 -5.12 -11.78 -1.42
N ILE A 89 -6.06 -12.65 -1.06
CA ILE A 89 -7.41 -12.26 -0.65
C ILE A 89 -7.35 -11.41 0.62
N ALA A 90 -6.66 -11.89 1.66
CA ALA A 90 -6.51 -11.16 2.92
C ALA A 90 -5.88 -9.77 2.74
N TYR A 91 -4.90 -9.64 1.86
CA TYR A 91 -4.26 -8.37 1.55
C TYR A 91 -5.14 -7.42 0.76
N LEU A 92 -5.92 -7.92 -0.22
CA LEU A 92 -6.91 -7.10 -0.90
C LEU A 92 -7.99 -6.62 0.08
N GLU A 93 -8.45 -7.47 1.00
CA GLU A 93 -9.37 -7.04 2.05
C GLU A 93 -8.77 -5.95 2.94
N LEU A 94 -7.50 -6.07 3.33
CA LEU A 94 -6.82 -5.04 4.10
C LEU A 94 -6.74 -3.71 3.33
N PHE A 95 -6.36 -3.73 2.05
CA PHE A 95 -6.32 -2.51 1.23
C PHE A 95 -7.70 -1.90 1.05
N LYS A 96 -8.73 -2.74 0.92
CA LYS A 96 -10.12 -2.29 0.87
C LYS A 96 -10.52 -1.56 2.15
N GLU A 97 -10.18 -2.11 3.32
CA GLU A 97 -10.44 -1.46 4.61
C GLU A 97 -9.71 -0.12 4.70
N VAL A 98 -8.45 -0.04 4.26
CA VAL A 98 -7.68 1.22 4.24
C VAL A 98 -8.38 2.29 3.40
N ILE A 99 -8.83 1.94 2.19
CA ILE A 99 -9.57 2.85 1.30
C ILE A 99 -10.90 3.30 1.93
N MET A 100 -11.55 2.40 2.69
CA MET A 100 -12.83 2.70 3.33
C MET A 100 -12.69 3.46 4.67
N LEU A 101 -11.46 3.75 5.13
CA LEU A 101 -11.24 4.62 6.28
C LEU A 101 -11.63 6.07 5.97
N ASP A 102 -11.48 6.49 4.71
CA ASP A 102 -11.89 7.81 4.27
C ASP A 102 -13.40 7.88 4.03
N GLU A 103 -14.01 9.06 4.28
CA GLU A 103 -15.46 9.25 4.17
C GLU A 103 -15.99 9.00 2.75
N SER A 104 -15.13 9.08 1.73
CA SER A 104 -15.46 8.78 0.34
C SER A 104 -14.31 8.14 -0.42
N VAL A 105 -14.60 7.06 -1.14
CA VAL A 105 -13.61 6.38 -2.00
C VAL A 105 -13.34 7.18 -3.27
N HIS A 106 -12.12 7.71 -3.40
CA HIS A 106 -11.64 8.50 -4.53
C HIS A 106 -11.37 7.64 -5.79
N GLU A 107 -11.44 8.25 -6.97
CA GLU A 107 -11.30 7.53 -8.25
C GLU A 107 -9.93 6.86 -8.38
N ASN A 108 -8.86 7.51 -7.94
CA ASN A 108 -7.50 6.97 -8.03
C ASN A 108 -7.32 5.70 -7.18
N GLU A 109 -7.90 5.68 -5.97
CA GLU A 109 -7.88 4.53 -5.08
C GLU A 109 -8.61 3.34 -5.71
N ARG A 110 -9.81 3.57 -6.28
CA ARG A 110 -10.55 2.53 -7.03
C ARG A 110 -9.74 1.97 -8.17
N ILE A 111 -9.05 2.85 -8.91
CA ILE A 111 -8.22 2.44 -10.03
C ILE A 111 -7.05 1.57 -9.56
N LEU A 112 -6.36 1.96 -8.49
CA LEU A 112 -5.25 1.18 -7.95
C LEU A 112 -5.72 -0.16 -7.36
N TYR A 113 -6.83 -0.16 -6.63
CA TYR A 113 -7.41 -1.38 -6.09
C TYR A 113 -7.77 -2.38 -7.20
N ARG A 114 -8.50 -1.92 -8.23
CA ARG A 114 -8.86 -2.76 -9.39
C ARG A 114 -7.63 -3.28 -10.13
N LEU A 115 -6.58 -2.46 -10.21
CA LEU A 115 -5.31 -2.87 -10.81
C LEU A 115 -4.66 -4.02 -10.02
N LEU A 116 -4.67 -3.95 -8.69
CA LEU A 116 -4.17 -5.03 -7.83
C LEU A 116 -5.00 -6.30 -7.96
N CYS A 117 -6.33 -6.21 -7.89
CA CYS A 117 -7.23 -7.35 -8.12
C CYS A 117 -6.90 -8.04 -9.45
N LYS A 118 -6.73 -7.26 -10.53
CA LYS A 118 -6.37 -7.80 -11.84
C LYS A 118 -4.99 -8.45 -11.87
N GLN A 119 -3.99 -7.87 -11.22
CA GLN A 119 -2.63 -8.46 -11.18
C GLN A 119 -2.61 -9.79 -10.42
N TRP A 120 -3.43 -9.91 -9.39
CA TRP A 120 -3.54 -11.09 -8.53
C TRP A 120 -4.66 -12.06 -8.94
N GLU A 121 -5.32 -11.80 -10.07
CA GLU A 121 -6.38 -12.65 -10.63
C GLU A 121 -7.56 -12.87 -9.66
N GLN A 122 -7.84 -11.83 -8.85
CA GLN A 122 -8.94 -11.82 -7.89
C GLN A 122 -10.08 -10.92 -8.36
N ASN A 123 -11.29 -11.19 -7.87
CA ASN A 123 -12.46 -10.39 -8.18
C ASN A 123 -12.41 -9.01 -7.49
N SER A 124 -12.80 -7.97 -8.22
CA SER A 124 -12.96 -6.61 -7.66
C SER A 124 -14.36 -6.45 -7.08
N SER A 125 -14.47 -6.06 -5.81
CA SER A 125 -15.75 -5.77 -5.12
C SER A 125 -15.85 -4.34 -4.59
N ILE A 126 -15.03 -3.41 -5.13
CA ILE A 126 -15.05 -1.95 -4.89
C ILE A 126 -15.52 -1.19 -6.13
#